data_AF-A0A9P9QKW9-F1
#
_entry.id   AF-A0A9P9QKW9-F1
#
_cell.length_a   1.000
_cell.length_b   1.000
_cell.length_c   1.000
_cell.angle_alpha   90.00
_cell.angle_beta   90.00
_cell.angle_gamma   90.00
#
_symmetry.space_group_name_H-M   'P 1'
#
loop_
_entity.id
_entity.type
_entity.pdbx_description
1 polymer ?
#
loop_
_entity_poly.entity_id
_entity_poly.type
_entity_poly.pdbx_seq_one_letter_code
_entity_poly.pdbx_strand_id
1 'polypeptide(L)'
;MAALYEDINSSRYLSSSISSLSASRQQSSQIAKAYRQAAQLFLTRRLPEALSTIEPVITPSRQDDFNGTGSEGELVGHAPIATASRGTRVKVWSFYLTFLNAVVELGAEEGKHAFGSTRWKQLVSTCRDGSIWDEVVRDGYAGVEGDVDAEVVVNLATLLLTHCPSQRLNQQKLETYLSATATPTFDVSSHMSSPSYLNRRHSQRSNGAGTDTPRDLNTRIKLLELYTLHVLPRNEEWDYAREFITMSEVLDDERKEAFLLALHSLKEEREDAEAREEKLRQQQQEQMEERRKETEARRLEQSRAEDERRKREEENRRQPRGSDDTLRKHQTIPQPTPSSRTSRQPAKPPRTPPPSFYHRASHMFGAIQSMLANTAHQMTANPMALFRTFLFLLAFLLAIGRKDLRDRVMRMLRAMWDKVRRTVGMGVKVSYI
;
A
#
# COMPACT_ATOMS: atom_id res chain seq x y z
N MET A 1 18.81 -40.43 -62.81
CA MET A 1 17.95 -40.60 -61.62
C MET A 1 18.34 -39.64 -60.49
N ALA A 2 18.45 -38.33 -60.75
CA ALA A 2 18.90 -37.35 -59.74
C ALA A 2 17.83 -36.30 -59.38
N ALA A 3 16.65 -36.34 -60.01
CA ALA A 3 15.59 -35.33 -59.84
C ALA A 3 14.52 -35.70 -58.78
N LEU A 4 14.62 -36.86 -58.11
CA LEU A 4 13.62 -37.31 -57.13
C LEU A 4 14.04 -37.09 -55.66
N TYR A 5 15.26 -36.63 -55.39
CA TYR A 5 15.76 -36.41 -54.02
C TYR A 5 15.55 -34.98 -53.49
N GLU A 6 15.34 -33.98 -54.36
CA GLU A 6 15.09 -32.59 -53.94
C GLU A 6 13.67 -32.36 -53.41
N ASP A 7 12.67 -33.05 -53.96
CA ASP A 7 11.26 -32.89 -53.55
C ASP A 7 10.97 -33.44 -52.13
N ILE A 8 11.72 -34.45 -51.68
CA ILE A 8 11.55 -35.05 -50.35
C ILE A 8 12.05 -34.12 -49.24
N ASN A 9 13.09 -33.32 -49.49
CA ASN A 9 13.56 -32.35 -48.51
C ASN A 9 12.60 -31.16 -48.40
N SER A 10 12.11 -30.62 -49.52
CA SER A 10 11.13 -29.53 -49.53
C SER A 10 9.84 -29.86 -48.76
N SER A 11 9.33 -31.09 -48.94
CA SER A 11 8.14 -31.56 -48.22
C SER A 11 8.38 -31.82 -46.72
N ARG A 12 9.60 -32.18 -46.30
CA ARG A 12 9.97 -32.24 -44.86
C ARG A 12 10.05 -30.86 -44.21
N TYR A 13 10.56 -29.84 -44.90
CA TYR A 13 10.58 -28.46 -44.40
C TYR A 13 9.17 -27.83 -44.28
N LEU A 14 8.26 -28.19 -45.19
CA LEU A 14 6.86 -27.78 -45.09
C LEU A 14 6.12 -28.57 -43.99
N SER A 15 6.41 -29.87 -43.84
CA SER A 15 5.85 -30.72 -42.78
C SER A 15 6.31 -30.30 -41.37
N SER A 16 7.57 -29.90 -41.20
CA SER A 16 8.05 -29.34 -39.93
C SER A 16 7.39 -27.99 -39.59
N SER A 17 7.06 -27.20 -40.61
CA SER A 17 6.38 -25.91 -40.44
C SER A 17 4.92 -26.07 -40.00
N ILE A 18 4.17 -27.02 -40.56
CA ILE A 18 2.77 -27.30 -40.13
C ILE A 18 2.70 -27.92 -38.73
N SER A 19 3.65 -28.79 -38.36
CA SER A 19 3.72 -29.36 -37.01
C SER A 19 4.07 -28.29 -35.98
N SER A 20 4.97 -27.37 -36.32
CA SER A 20 5.34 -26.23 -35.46
C SER A 20 4.17 -25.26 -35.25
N LEU A 21 3.37 -25.01 -36.29
CA LEU A 21 2.16 -24.18 -36.21
C LEU A 21 1.08 -24.82 -35.32
N SER A 22 0.85 -26.13 -35.47
CA SER A 22 -0.09 -26.88 -34.62
C SER A 22 0.35 -26.91 -33.16
N ALA A 23 1.65 -27.14 -32.90
CA ALA A 23 2.21 -27.11 -31.55
C ALA A 23 2.08 -25.72 -30.91
N SER A 24 2.39 -24.65 -31.65
CA SER A 24 2.22 -23.25 -31.19
C SER A 24 0.76 -22.91 -30.86
N ARG A 25 -0.19 -23.38 -31.68
CA ARG A 25 -1.63 -23.18 -31.42
C ARG A 25 -2.10 -23.96 -30.19
N GLN A 26 -1.60 -25.17 -29.98
CA GLN A 26 -1.88 -25.95 -28.77
C GLN A 26 -1.30 -25.27 -27.53
N GLN A 27 -0.04 -24.83 -27.57
CA GLN A 27 0.63 -24.14 -26.46
C GLN A 27 -0.09 -22.84 -26.07
N SER A 28 -0.42 -21.98 -27.04
CA SER A 28 -1.18 -20.74 -26.78
C SER A 28 -2.56 -21.02 -26.16
N SER A 29 -3.24 -22.10 -26.56
CA SER A 29 -4.51 -22.52 -25.97
C SER A 29 -4.36 -23.02 -24.52
N GLN A 30 -3.25 -23.70 -24.21
CA GLN A 30 -2.93 -24.17 -22.85
C GLN A 30 -2.61 -22.99 -21.93
N ILE A 31 -1.80 -22.03 -22.39
CA ILE A 31 -1.50 -20.78 -21.66
C ILE A 31 -2.79 -20.03 -21.34
N ALA A 32 -3.69 -19.88 -22.32
CA ALA A 32 -4.96 -19.20 -22.12
C ALA A 32 -5.89 -19.94 -21.13
N LYS A 33 -5.86 -21.29 -21.11
CA LYS A 33 -6.62 -22.09 -20.14
C LYS A 33 -6.03 -21.95 -18.73
N ALA A 34 -4.72 -22.09 -18.58
CA ALA A 34 -4.02 -21.95 -17.30
C ALA A 34 -4.27 -20.56 -16.70
N TYR A 35 -4.17 -19.50 -17.51
CA TYR A 35 -4.52 -18.13 -17.09
C TYR A 35 -5.96 -18.03 -16.56
N ARG A 36 -6.96 -18.52 -17.31
CA ARG A 36 -8.37 -18.43 -16.88
C ARG A 36 -8.63 -19.20 -15.60
N GLN A 37 -8.04 -20.39 -15.48
CA GLN A 37 -8.17 -21.23 -14.29
C GLN A 37 -7.51 -20.56 -13.07
N ALA A 38 -6.27 -20.06 -13.22
CA ALA A 38 -5.56 -19.35 -12.16
C ALA A 38 -6.33 -18.09 -11.73
N ALA A 39 -6.86 -17.32 -12.67
CA ALA A 39 -7.67 -16.13 -12.38
C ALA A 39 -8.95 -16.49 -11.60
N GLN A 40 -9.63 -17.59 -11.96
CA GLN A 40 -10.82 -18.04 -11.22
C GLN A 40 -10.48 -18.53 -9.80
N LEU A 41 -9.36 -19.24 -9.64
CA LEU A 41 -8.86 -19.66 -8.32
C LEU A 41 -8.49 -18.44 -7.46
N PHE A 42 -7.87 -17.42 -8.06
CA PHE A 42 -7.57 -16.16 -7.39
C PHE A 42 -8.83 -15.45 -6.89
N LEU A 43 -9.87 -15.31 -7.73
CA LEU A 43 -11.14 -14.69 -7.35
C LEU A 43 -11.88 -15.44 -6.23
N THR A 44 -11.66 -16.76 -6.12
CA THR A 44 -12.21 -17.60 -5.05
C THR A 44 -11.29 -17.70 -3.83
N ARG A 45 -10.25 -16.84 -3.75
CA ARG A 45 -9.24 -16.78 -2.68
C ARG A 45 -8.43 -18.07 -2.48
N ARG A 46 -8.37 -18.94 -3.48
CA ARG A 46 -7.53 -20.16 -3.49
C ARG A 46 -6.13 -19.82 -4.04
N LEU A 47 -5.42 -18.96 -3.31
CA LEU A 47 -4.17 -18.36 -3.79
C LEU A 47 -3.03 -19.37 -4.04
N PRO A 48 -2.78 -20.38 -3.18
CA PRO A 48 -1.72 -21.36 -3.44
C PRO A 48 -1.97 -22.15 -4.73
N GLU A 49 -3.22 -22.52 -4.98
CA GLU A 49 -3.60 -23.24 -6.19
C GLU A 49 -3.52 -22.37 -7.43
N ALA A 50 -3.94 -21.11 -7.33
CA ALA A 50 -3.78 -20.14 -8.41
C ALA A 50 -2.31 -19.98 -8.81
N LEU A 51 -1.40 -19.89 -7.83
CA LEU A 51 0.04 -19.83 -8.08
C LEU A 51 0.54 -21.10 -8.78
N SER A 52 0.21 -22.28 -8.25
CA SER A 52 0.62 -23.56 -8.85
C SER A 52 0.12 -23.75 -10.28
N THR A 53 -1.01 -23.11 -10.63
CA THR A 53 -1.59 -23.18 -11.97
C THR A 53 -0.88 -22.25 -12.96
N ILE A 54 -0.42 -21.07 -12.52
CA ILE A 54 0.20 -20.07 -13.40
C ILE A 54 1.72 -20.21 -13.47
N GLU A 55 2.37 -20.70 -12.42
CA GLU A 55 3.84 -20.81 -12.31
C GLU A 55 4.50 -21.56 -13.49
N PRO A 56 3.97 -22.70 -14.00
CA PRO A 56 4.55 -23.40 -15.15
C PRO A 56 4.50 -22.61 -16.46
N VAL A 57 3.65 -21.58 -16.54
CA VAL A 57 3.52 -20.72 -17.72
C VAL A 57 4.57 -19.62 -17.73
N ILE A 58 4.95 -19.13 -16.55
CA ILE A 58 5.85 -17.99 -16.35
C ILE A 58 7.27 -18.39 -15.97
N THR A 59 7.48 -19.64 -15.56
CA THR A 59 8.80 -20.20 -15.21
C THR A 59 9.35 -20.98 -16.40
N PRO A 60 10.64 -20.84 -16.74
CA PRO A 60 11.26 -21.69 -17.75
C PRO A 60 11.25 -23.16 -17.33
N SER A 61 10.95 -24.04 -18.29
CA SER A 61 11.08 -25.48 -18.06
C SER A 61 12.57 -25.82 -17.93
N ARG A 62 13.01 -26.29 -16.76
CA ARG A 62 14.35 -26.87 -16.62
C ARG A 62 14.45 -28.06 -17.57
N GLN A 63 15.19 -27.92 -18.66
CA GLN A 63 15.63 -29.06 -19.45
C GLN A 63 16.73 -29.77 -18.65
N ASP A 64 16.33 -30.74 -17.83
CA ASP A 64 17.23 -31.81 -17.40
C ASP A 64 17.26 -32.86 -18.53
N ASP A 65 18.41 -32.93 -19.22
CA ASP A 65 19.00 -34.02 -20.01
C ASP A 65 18.16 -34.81 -21.03
N PHE A 66 18.56 -34.76 -22.32
CA PHE A 66 18.81 -35.93 -23.21
C PHE A 66 19.08 -35.45 -24.66
N ASN A 67 20.26 -34.89 -24.92
CA ASN A 67 21.07 -35.24 -26.09
C ASN A 67 22.37 -34.45 -26.08
N GLY A 68 23.45 -35.15 -25.68
CA GLY A 68 24.81 -34.68 -25.90
C GLY A 68 25.12 -34.66 -27.39
N THR A 69 25.04 -33.49 -28.00
CA THR A 69 25.83 -33.13 -29.17
C THR A 69 26.13 -31.64 -29.07
N GLY A 70 27.39 -31.32 -28.78
CA GLY A 70 27.84 -29.97 -28.49
C GLY A 70 27.54 -28.97 -29.59
N SER A 71 26.96 -27.85 -29.18
CA SER A 71 27.20 -26.54 -29.77
C SER A 71 27.24 -25.54 -28.63
N GLU A 72 28.43 -25.02 -28.32
CA GLU A 72 28.57 -23.87 -27.43
C GLU A 72 27.67 -22.73 -27.95
N GLY A 73 26.71 -22.28 -27.12
CA GLY A 73 25.85 -21.13 -27.41
C GLY A 73 24.33 -21.33 -27.31
N GLU A 74 23.82 -22.43 -26.77
CA GLU A 74 22.38 -22.74 -26.80
C GLU A 74 21.58 -22.06 -25.66
N LEU A 75 21.05 -20.87 -25.99
CA LEU A 75 19.83 -20.20 -25.50
C LEU A 75 19.33 -20.57 -24.08
N VAL A 76 19.51 -19.63 -23.15
CA VAL A 76 18.79 -19.59 -21.86
C VAL A 76 17.30 -19.83 -22.13
N GLY A 77 16.76 -20.95 -21.66
CA GLY A 77 15.36 -21.29 -21.86
C GLY A 77 14.47 -20.21 -21.28
N HIS A 78 13.67 -19.54 -22.11
CA HIS A 78 12.65 -18.60 -21.66
C HIS A 78 11.37 -19.34 -21.29
N ALA A 79 10.49 -18.71 -20.52
CA ALA A 79 9.23 -19.33 -20.13
C ALA A 79 8.29 -19.50 -21.33
N PRO A 80 7.35 -20.47 -21.29
CA PRO A 80 6.36 -20.67 -22.34
C PRO A 80 5.60 -19.40 -22.74
N ILE A 81 5.40 -18.47 -21.80
CA ILE A 81 4.73 -17.20 -22.06
C ILE A 81 5.49 -16.28 -23.02
N ALA A 82 6.82 -16.41 -23.15
CA ALA A 82 7.62 -15.57 -24.04
C ALA A 82 7.29 -15.80 -25.53
N THR A 83 6.77 -16.98 -25.89
CA THR A 83 6.35 -17.30 -27.26
C THR A 83 4.88 -16.95 -27.53
N ALA A 84 4.12 -16.54 -26.51
CA ALA A 84 2.70 -16.21 -26.64
C ALA A 84 2.48 -14.86 -27.35
N SER A 85 1.24 -14.63 -27.79
CA SER A 85 0.84 -13.34 -28.35
C SER A 85 0.92 -12.22 -27.31
N ARG A 86 1.18 -10.98 -27.76
CA ARG A 86 1.26 -9.77 -26.91
C ARG A 86 0.12 -9.70 -25.90
N GLY A 87 -1.13 -9.78 -26.38
CA GLY A 87 -2.30 -9.68 -25.50
C GLY A 87 -2.42 -10.81 -24.46
N THR A 88 -1.86 -12.00 -24.74
CA THR A 88 -1.83 -13.10 -23.77
C THR A 88 -0.71 -12.87 -22.74
N ARG A 89 0.48 -12.48 -23.20
CA ARG A 89 1.63 -12.17 -22.37
C ARG A 89 1.33 -11.05 -21.38
N VAL A 90 0.74 -9.94 -21.85
CA VAL A 90 0.31 -8.82 -20.99
C VAL A 90 -0.66 -9.28 -19.92
N LYS A 91 -1.68 -10.08 -20.27
CA LYS A 91 -2.68 -10.57 -19.30
C LYS A 91 -2.07 -11.46 -18.24
N VAL A 92 -1.20 -12.40 -18.64
CA VAL A 92 -0.56 -13.35 -17.73
C VAL A 92 0.36 -12.63 -16.75
N TRP A 93 1.25 -11.77 -17.25
CA TRP A 93 2.16 -11.03 -16.37
C TRP A 93 1.43 -10.01 -15.50
N SER A 94 0.45 -9.28 -16.04
CA SER A 94 -0.36 -8.35 -15.24
C SER A 94 -1.12 -9.06 -14.12
N PHE A 95 -1.67 -10.25 -14.40
CA PHE A 95 -2.28 -11.09 -13.39
C PHE A 95 -1.27 -11.56 -12.35
N TYR A 96 -0.10 -12.04 -12.76
CA TYR A 96 0.93 -12.50 -11.82
C TYR A 96 1.42 -11.37 -10.91
N LEU A 97 1.64 -10.17 -11.44
CA LEU A 97 2.04 -9.00 -10.65
C LEU A 97 0.93 -8.57 -9.68
N THR A 98 -0.33 -8.60 -10.12
CA THR A 98 -1.50 -8.34 -9.25
C THR A 98 -1.62 -9.41 -8.16
N PHE A 99 -1.36 -10.67 -8.51
CA PHE A 99 -1.33 -11.79 -7.57
C PHE A 99 -0.25 -11.59 -6.52
N LEU A 100 0.97 -11.21 -6.92
CA LEU A 100 2.07 -10.91 -6.01
C LEU A 100 1.73 -9.73 -5.09
N ASN A 101 1.11 -8.66 -5.61
CA ASN A 101 0.62 -7.56 -4.78
C ASN A 101 -0.32 -8.07 -3.68
N ALA A 102 -1.31 -8.89 -4.05
CA ALA A 102 -2.25 -9.47 -3.11
C ALA A 102 -1.55 -10.37 -2.07
N VAL A 103 -0.56 -11.19 -2.48
CA VAL A 103 0.23 -12.04 -1.57
C VAL A 103 0.96 -11.24 -0.50
N VAL A 104 1.55 -10.11 -0.87
CA VAL A 104 2.24 -9.23 0.09
C VAL A 104 1.23 -8.57 1.04
N GLU A 105 0.05 -8.19 0.55
CA GLU A 105 -1.03 -7.56 1.34
C GLU A 105 -1.70 -8.49 2.37
N LEU A 106 -1.69 -9.83 2.20
CA LEU A 106 -2.17 -10.76 3.24
C LEU A 106 -1.41 -10.64 4.57
N GLY A 107 -0.19 -10.09 4.53
CA GLY A 107 0.68 -10.02 5.70
C GLY A 107 1.24 -11.38 6.13
N ALA A 108 2.02 -11.37 7.21
CA ALA A 108 2.82 -12.52 7.62
C ALA A 108 1.98 -13.70 8.17
N GLU A 109 0.87 -13.43 8.83
CA GLU A 109 0.06 -14.47 9.47
C GLU A 109 -0.73 -15.28 8.42
N GLU A 110 -1.53 -14.60 7.59
CA GLU A 110 -2.33 -15.26 6.56
C GLU A 110 -1.45 -15.82 5.43
N GLY A 111 -0.39 -15.10 5.03
CA GLY A 111 0.52 -15.51 3.97
C GLY A 111 1.30 -16.79 4.31
N LYS A 112 1.85 -16.89 5.53
CA LYS A 112 2.53 -18.11 5.98
C LYS A 112 1.57 -19.29 6.14
N HIS A 113 0.32 -19.04 6.55
CA HIS A 113 -0.70 -20.08 6.63
C HIS A 113 -1.05 -20.65 5.26
N ALA A 114 -1.19 -19.79 4.24
CA ALA A 114 -1.56 -20.20 2.89
C ALA A 114 -0.43 -20.89 2.11
N PHE A 115 0.79 -20.33 2.13
CA PHE A 115 1.91 -20.80 1.28
C PHE A 115 3.00 -21.55 2.05
N GLY A 116 2.98 -21.51 3.38
CA GLY A 116 4.11 -21.92 4.21
C GLY A 116 5.16 -20.82 4.36
N SER A 117 5.96 -20.90 5.43
CA SER A 117 6.92 -19.86 5.82
C SER A 117 7.97 -19.54 4.75
N THR A 118 8.59 -20.57 4.17
CA THR A 118 9.68 -20.41 3.19
C THR A 118 9.18 -19.80 1.88
N ARG A 119 8.11 -20.37 1.32
CA ARG A 119 7.54 -19.95 0.03
C ARG A 119 6.98 -18.54 0.10
N TRP A 120 6.25 -18.21 1.17
CA TRP A 120 5.74 -16.85 1.38
C TRP A 120 6.88 -15.83 1.49
N LYS A 121 7.93 -16.13 2.27
CA LYS A 121 9.10 -15.26 2.39
C LYS A 121 9.78 -15.03 1.03
N GLN A 122 9.95 -16.09 0.23
CA GLN A 122 10.51 -15.98 -1.11
C GLN A 122 9.71 -15.01 -1.98
N LEU A 123 8.38 -15.22 -2.09
CA LEU A 123 7.51 -14.35 -2.89
C LEU A 123 7.57 -12.88 -2.44
N VAL A 124 7.56 -12.64 -1.13
CA VAL A 124 7.66 -11.29 -0.57
C VAL A 124 9.03 -10.67 -0.84
N SER A 125 10.12 -11.43 -0.72
CA SER A 125 11.48 -10.97 -1.02
C SER A 125 11.60 -10.56 -2.49
N THR A 126 11.06 -11.38 -3.41
CA THR A 126 11.10 -11.09 -4.85
C THR A 126 10.46 -9.74 -5.17
N CYS A 127 9.35 -9.39 -4.51
CA CYS A 127 8.71 -8.08 -4.65
C CYS A 127 9.47 -6.94 -3.97
N ARG A 128 9.99 -7.15 -2.76
CA ARG A 128 10.67 -6.11 -1.96
C ARG A 128 12.05 -5.76 -2.46
N ASP A 129 12.78 -6.75 -2.97
CA ASP A 129 14.13 -6.58 -3.51
C ASP A 129 14.09 -6.18 -5.00
N GLY A 130 12.90 -6.22 -5.61
CA GLY A 130 12.64 -5.82 -7.00
C GLY A 130 13.14 -6.79 -8.07
N SER A 131 13.70 -7.94 -7.68
CA SER A 131 14.13 -9.02 -8.60
C SER A 131 13.01 -9.55 -9.50
N ILE A 132 11.75 -9.33 -9.15
CA ILE A 132 10.60 -9.61 -10.03
C ILE A 132 10.71 -8.92 -11.39
N TRP A 133 11.34 -7.73 -11.45
CA TRP A 133 11.55 -7.04 -12.72
C TRP A 133 12.44 -7.87 -13.65
N ASP A 134 13.56 -8.36 -13.14
CA ASP A 134 14.51 -9.15 -13.90
C ASP A 134 13.92 -10.51 -14.30
N GLU A 135 13.10 -11.12 -13.44
CA GLU A 135 12.35 -12.34 -13.76
C GLU A 135 11.40 -12.12 -14.96
N VAL A 136 10.60 -11.06 -14.93
CA VAL A 136 9.68 -10.74 -16.04
C VAL A 136 10.45 -10.49 -17.34
N VAL A 137 11.52 -9.70 -17.29
CA VAL A 137 12.35 -9.38 -18.47
C VAL A 137 12.99 -10.64 -19.03
N ARG A 138 13.66 -11.43 -18.20
CA ARG A 138 14.39 -12.64 -18.61
C ARG A 138 13.43 -13.72 -19.12
N ASP A 139 12.39 -14.02 -18.35
CA ASP A 139 11.56 -15.20 -18.59
C ASP A 139 10.39 -14.87 -19.53
N GLY A 140 9.92 -13.62 -19.57
CA GLY A 140 8.80 -13.17 -20.40
C GLY A 140 9.18 -12.47 -21.70
N TYR A 141 10.34 -11.80 -21.73
CA TYR A 141 10.76 -10.89 -22.82
C TYR A 141 12.20 -11.14 -23.29
N ALA A 142 12.69 -12.35 -23.09
CA ALA A 142 13.99 -12.81 -23.58
C ALA A 142 15.22 -11.98 -23.16
N GLY A 143 15.13 -11.28 -22.03
CA GLY A 143 16.22 -10.45 -21.51
C GLY A 143 16.26 -9.02 -22.05
N VAL A 144 15.33 -8.63 -22.92
CA VAL A 144 15.31 -7.30 -23.54
C VAL A 144 14.33 -6.39 -22.81
N GLU A 145 14.84 -5.43 -22.02
CA GLU A 145 13.99 -4.53 -21.22
C GLU A 145 13.07 -3.65 -22.07
N GLY A 146 13.54 -3.16 -23.23
CA GLY A 146 12.74 -2.33 -24.13
C GLY A 146 11.56 -3.06 -24.79
N ASP A 147 11.60 -4.40 -24.85
CA ASP A 147 10.52 -5.21 -25.44
C ASP A 147 9.37 -5.47 -24.46
N VAL A 148 9.54 -5.13 -23.18
CA VAL A 148 8.50 -5.29 -22.17
C VAL A 148 7.31 -4.41 -22.51
N ASP A 149 6.12 -5.00 -22.50
CA ASP A 149 4.89 -4.27 -22.80
C ASP A 149 4.65 -3.17 -21.76
N ALA A 150 4.35 -1.94 -22.21
CA ALA A 150 4.17 -0.79 -21.34
C ALA A 150 3.15 -1.00 -20.20
N GLU A 151 2.07 -1.75 -20.45
CA GLU A 151 1.09 -2.10 -19.40
C GLU A 151 1.70 -3.00 -18.31
N VAL A 152 2.62 -3.90 -18.67
CA VAL A 152 3.35 -4.73 -17.71
C VAL A 152 4.35 -3.88 -16.91
N VAL A 153 5.02 -2.93 -17.56
CA VAL A 153 5.92 -1.97 -16.91
C VAL A 153 5.18 -1.11 -15.88
N VAL A 154 3.99 -0.58 -16.21
CA VAL A 154 3.15 0.15 -15.26
C VAL A 154 2.87 -0.70 -14.03
N ASN A 155 2.48 -1.96 -14.21
CA ASN A 155 2.18 -2.87 -13.11
C ASN A 155 3.41 -3.23 -12.27
N LEU A 156 4.56 -3.44 -12.91
CA LEU A 156 5.85 -3.66 -12.24
C LEU A 156 6.23 -2.46 -11.38
N ALA A 157 6.27 -1.27 -11.97
CA ALA A 157 6.65 -0.05 -11.27
C ALA A 157 5.67 0.28 -10.13
N THR A 158 4.37 0.01 -10.30
CA THR A 158 3.35 0.16 -9.24
C THR A 158 3.59 -0.83 -8.08
N LEU A 159 3.90 -2.10 -8.39
CA LEU A 159 4.22 -3.11 -7.39
C LEU A 159 5.46 -2.72 -6.57
N LEU A 160 6.53 -2.27 -7.26
CA LEU A 160 7.75 -1.80 -6.61
C LEU A 160 7.51 -0.53 -5.79
N LEU A 161 6.70 0.42 -6.29
CA LEU A 161 6.33 1.61 -5.55
C LEU A 161 5.63 1.30 -4.22
N THR A 162 4.83 0.22 -4.21
CA THR A 162 4.03 -0.18 -3.06
C THR A 162 4.87 -0.94 -2.02
N HIS A 163 5.75 -1.84 -2.47
CA HIS A 163 6.38 -2.83 -1.58
C HIS A 163 7.90 -2.68 -1.43
N CYS A 164 8.59 -2.04 -2.37
CA CYS A 164 10.04 -1.84 -2.29
C CYS A 164 10.35 -0.67 -1.33
N PRO A 165 11.23 -0.86 -0.33
CA PRO A 165 11.59 0.21 0.62
C PRO A 165 12.38 1.34 -0.03
N SER A 166 13.10 1.08 -1.12
CA SER A 166 13.86 2.09 -1.87
C SER A 166 13.36 2.20 -3.30
N GLN A 167 13.10 3.43 -3.76
CA GLN A 167 12.64 3.66 -5.13
C GLN A 167 13.77 3.92 -6.12
N ARG A 168 15.05 3.78 -5.72
CA ARG A 168 16.20 3.94 -6.63
C ARG A 168 16.26 2.86 -7.70
N LEU A 169 15.97 1.61 -7.34
CA LEU A 169 15.90 0.51 -8.32
C LEU A 169 14.78 0.76 -9.33
N ASN A 170 13.60 1.17 -8.84
CA ASN A 170 12.44 1.45 -9.68
C ASN A 170 12.73 2.62 -10.65
N GLN A 171 13.38 3.67 -10.16
CA GLN A 171 13.88 4.78 -10.99
C GLN A 171 14.82 4.27 -12.09
N GLN A 172 15.89 3.55 -11.73
CA GLN A 172 16.86 3.03 -12.69
C GLN A 172 16.21 2.16 -13.78
N LYS A 173 15.28 1.29 -13.39
CA LYS A 173 14.55 0.40 -14.30
C LYS A 173 13.62 1.19 -15.23
N LEU A 174 12.91 2.20 -14.72
CA LEU A 174 12.09 3.08 -15.55
C LEU A 174 12.92 3.95 -16.50
N GLU A 175 14.05 4.49 -16.06
CA GLU A 175 14.97 5.25 -16.92
C GLU A 175 15.53 4.38 -18.05
N THR A 176 15.94 3.14 -17.73
CA THR A 176 16.42 2.17 -18.72
C THR A 176 15.32 1.82 -19.73
N TYR A 177 14.09 1.60 -19.25
CA TYR A 177 12.95 1.34 -20.13
C TYR A 177 12.56 2.55 -21.01
N LEU A 178 12.49 3.74 -20.42
CA LEU A 178 12.12 4.97 -21.14
C LEU A 178 13.19 5.37 -22.16
N SER A 179 14.48 5.19 -21.85
CA SER A 179 15.56 5.41 -22.83
C SER A 179 15.51 4.41 -23.98
N ALA A 180 15.31 3.12 -23.69
CA ALA A 180 15.16 2.08 -24.71
C ALA A 180 13.96 2.32 -25.65
N THR A 181 12.88 2.91 -25.14
CA THR A 181 11.66 3.23 -25.92
C THR A 181 11.65 4.65 -26.51
N ALA A 182 12.54 5.55 -26.08
CA ALA A 182 12.67 6.90 -26.64
C ALA A 182 13.50 6.92 -27.93
N THR A 183 14.48 6.02 -28.07
CA THR A 183 15.25 5.86 -29.31
C THR A 183 14.70 4.67 -30.10
N PRO A 184 14.08 4.87 -31.28
CA PRO A 184 13.86 3.75 -32.20
C PRO A 184 15.24 3.28 -32.71
N THR A 185 15.83 2.30 -32.04
CA THR A 185 17.14 1.75 -32.44
C THR A 185 16.96 1.01 -33.76
N PHE A 186 17.33 1.67 -34.87
CA PHE A 186 17.65 1.01 -36.12
C PHE A 186 19.03 0.32 -36.00
N ASP A 187 19.18 -0.59 -35.05
CA ASP A 187 20.41 -1.39 -34.98
C ASP A 187 20.29 -2.58 -35.94
N VAL A 188 20.61 -2.31 -37.21
CA VAL A 188 20.66 -3.32 -38.28
C VAL A 188 21.79 -4.32 -38.04
N SER A 189 22.82 -3.96 -37.27
CA SER A 189 24.04 -4.77 -37.07
C SER A 189 23.84 -5.90 -36.06
N SER A 190 23.12 -5.66 -34.96
CA SER A 190 22.68 -6.74 -34.05
C SER A 190 21.60 -7.63 -34.69
N HIS A 191 20.84 -7.10 -35.63
CA HIS A 191 19.78 -7.81 -36.35
C HIS A 191 20.29 -8.75 -37.47
N MET A 192 21.56 -8.62 -37.89
CA MET A 192 22.21 -9.50 -38.88
C MET A 192 23.07 -10.61 -38.26
N SER A 193 23.43 -10.51 -36.99
CA SER A 193 24.35 -11.44 -36.30
C SER A 193 23.66 -12.58 -35.55
N SER A 194 22.32 -12.57 -35.41
CA SER A 194 21.56 -13.68 -34.83
C SER A 194 20.82 -14.53 -35.89
N PRO A 195 21.19 -15.81 -36.09
CA PRO A 195 20.51 -16.71 -37.04
C PRO A 195 19.03 -17.00 -36.68
N SER A 196 18.61 -16.70 -35.46
CA SER A 196 17.34 -17.12 -34.87
C SER A 196 16.13 -16.24 -35.21
N TYR A 197 16.31 -15.07 -35.83
CA TYR A 197 15.23 -14.08 -36.01
C TYR A 197 14.65 -13.99 -37.43
N LEU A 198 15.21 -14.70 -38.41
CA LEU A 198 14.76 -14.59 -39.81
C LEU A 198 13.32 -15.09 -40.06
N ASN A 199 12.75 -15.90 -39.15
CA ASN A 199 11.37 -16.38 -39.24
C ASN A 199 10.31 -15.52 -38.51
N ARG A 200 10.69 -14.44 -37.80
CA ARG A 200 9.74 -13.57 -37.07
C ARG A 200 9.47 -12.24 -37.78
N ARG A 201 9.62 -12.21 -39.11
CA ARG A 201 9.80 -10.97 -39.88
C ARG A 201 8.53 -10.20 -40.28
N HIS A 202 7.37 -10.35 -39.63
CA HIS A 202 6.18 -9.59 -40.07
C HIS A 202 5.26 -8.96 -39.01
N SER A 203 5.56 -9.04 -37.71
CA SER A 203 4.67 -8.48 -36.66
C SER A 203 5.32 -7.53 -35.64
N GLN A 204 6.63 -7.27 -35.71
CA GLN A 204 7.35 -6.56 -34.62
C GLN A 204 7.77 -5.11 -34.93
N ARG A 205 7.38 -4.53 -36.08
CA ARG A 205 7.73 -3.14 -36.44
C ARG A 205 6.91 -2.04 -35.75
N SER A 206 6.05 -2.37 -34.79
CA SER A 206 5.13 -1.43 -34.11
C SER A 206 5.54 -1.10 -32.66
N ASN A 207 6.69 -1.60 -32.18
CA ASN A 207 6.99 -1.63 -30.75
C ASN A 207 7.88 -0.49 -30.21
N GLY A 208 8.27 0.50 -31.02
CA GLY A 208 9.17 1.58 -30.57
C GLY A 208 8.55 2.98 -30.52
N ALA A 209 7.52 3.25 -31.33
CA ALA A 209 6.84 4.53 -31.36
C ALA A 209 5.49 4.39 -30.65
N GLY A 210 5.49 4.54 -29.32
CA GLY A 210 4.30 4.45 -28.47
C GLY A 210 3.25 5.56 -28.67
N THR A 211 2.98 5.95 -29.91
CA THR A 211 1.97 6.94 -30.34
C THR A 211 1.07 6.43 -31.47
N ASP A 212 1.27 5.21 -31.98
CA ASP A 212 0.47 4.66 -33.10
C ASP A 212 -1.01 4.43 -32.75
N THR A 213 -1.34 4.25 -31.47
CA THR A 213 -2.73 4.17 -31.00
C THR A 213 -2.99 5.09 -29.80
N PRO A 214 -4.22 5.63 -29.65
CA PRO A 214 -4.59 6.42 -28.47
C PRO A 214 -4.38 5.69 -27.14
N ARG A 215 -4.44 4.34 -27.15
CA ARG A 215 -4.22 3.51 -25.96
C ARG A 215 -2.75 3.44 -25.58
N ASP A 216 -1.85 3.28 -26.55
CA ASP A 216 -0.42 3.23 -26.29
C ASP A 216 0.09 4.60 -25.80
N LEU A 217 -0.40 5.71 -26.38
CA LEU A 217 -0.12 7.07 -25.89
C LEU A 217 -0.58 7.25 -24.43
N ASN A 218 -1.81 6.83 -24.11
CA ASN A 218 -2.31 6.93 -22.74
C ASN A 218 -1.47 6.09 -21.75
N THR A 219 -1.00 4.91 -22.18
CA THR A 219 -0.13 4.07 -21.34
C THR A 219 1.24 4.72 -21.14
N ARG A 220 1.78 5.38 -22.17
CA ARG A 220 3.02 6.16 -22.07
C ARG A 220 2.87 7.35 -21.12
N ILE A 221 1.77 8.10 -21.21
CA ILE A 221 1.46 9.19 -20.28
C ILE A 221 1.41 8.68 -18.84
N LYS A 222 0.76 7.54 -18.59
CA LYS A 222 0.74 6.91 -17.26
C LYS A 222 2.13 6.53 -16.75
N LEU A 223 3.02 6.04 -17.62
CA LEU A 223 4.41 5.78 -17.23
C LEU A 223 5.14 7.06 -16.83
N LEU A 224 4.93 8.14 -17.58
CA LEU A 224 5.51 9.45 -17.25
C LEU A 224 4.93 9.99 -15.93
N GLU A 225 3.63 9.86 -15.71
CA GLU A 225 2.97 10.24 -14.46
C GLU A 225 3.56 9.47 -13.27
N LEU A 226 3.63 8.14 -13.40
CA LEU A 226 4.18 7.26 -12.36
C LEU A 226 5.64 7.59 -12.06
N TYR A 227 6.45 7.81 -13.10
CA TYR A 227 7.85 8.16 -12.95
C TYR A 227 8.03 9.53 -12.27
N THR A 228 7.39 10.57 -12.80
CA THR A 228 7.62 11.97 -12.39
C THR A 228 6.87 12.39 -11.13
N LEU A 229 5.66 11.88 -10.90
CA LEU A 229 4.81 12.28 -9.76
C LEU A 229 4.86 11.29 -8.60
N HIS A 230 5.42 10.10 -8.77
CA HIS A 230 5.48 9.10 -7.70
C HIS A 230 6.88 8.58 -7.42
N VAL A 231 7.63 8.14 -8.42
CA VAL A 231 8.96 7.53 -8.20
C VAL A 231 10.00 8.59 -7.83
N LEU A 232 10.16 9.65 -8.63
CA LEU A 232 11.14 10.71 -8.34
C LEU A 232 10.87 11.45 -7.02
N PRO A 233 9.61 11.83 -6.68
CA PRO A 233 9.30 12.42 -5.38
C PRO A 233 9.66 11.54 -4.19
N ARG A 234 9.54 10.21 -4.31
CA ARG A 234 9.95 9.26 -3.26
C ARG A 234 11.46 9.22 -3.06
N ASN A 235 12.25 9.54 -4.08
CA ASN A 235 13.71 9.68 -4.01
C ASN A 235 14.16 11.12 -3.73
N GLU A 236 13.23 12.06 -3.48
CA GLU A 236 13.50 13.48 -3.21
C GLU A 236 14.05 14.27 -4.40
N GLU A 237 13.91 13.74 -5.62
CA GLU A 237 14.42 14.34 -6.86
C GLU A 237 13.38 15.26 -7.53
N TRP A 238 12.90 16.25 -6.78
CA TRP A 238 11.82 17.16 -7.23
C TRP A 238 12.21 18.04 -8.41
N ASP A 239 13.45 18.56 -8.41
CA ASP A 239 13.94 19.45 -9.46
C ASP A 239 14.17 18.67 -10.77
N TYR A 240 14.71 17.46 -10.66
CA TYR A 240 14.85 16.56 -11.79
C TYR A 240 13.50 16.18 -12.39
N ALA A 241 12.49 15.89 -11.55
CA ALA A 241 11.12 15.64 -12.03
C ALA A 241 10.55 16.83 -12.80
N ARG A 242 10.77 18.06 -12.30
CA ARG A 242 10.32 19.29 -12.96
C ARG A 242 10.99 19.46 -14.33
N GLU A 243 12.31 19.35 -14.39
CA GLU A 243 13.07 19.47 -15.64
C GLU A 243 12.63 18.41 -16.66
N PHE A 244 12.44 17.17 -16.20
CA PHE A 244 11.97 16.06 -17.04
C PHE A 244 10.59 16.35 -17.64
N ILE A 245 9.62 16.84 -16.84
CA ILE A 245 8.28 17.20 -17.34
C ILE A 245 8.37 18.32 -18.38
N THR A 246 9.18 19.35 -18.12
CA THR A 246 9.34 20.50 -19.04
C THR A 246 9.93 20.06 -20.39
N MET A 247 10.95 19.20 -20.36
CA MET A 247 11.65 18.72 -21.56
C MET A 247 10.95 17.57 -22.29
N SER A 248 9.90 16.97 -21.71
CA SER A 248 9.17 15.87 -22.34
C SER A 248 8.48 16.31 -23.63
N GLU A 249 8.78 15.64 -24.74
CA GLU A 249 8.13 15.86 -26.05
C GLU A 249 6.77 15.15 -26.17
N VAL A 250 6.52 14.16 -25.31
CA VAL A 250 5.30 13.32 -25.35
C VAL A 250 4.12 14.01 -24.68
N LEU A 251 4.38 14.97 -23.79
CA LEU A 251 3.36 15.73 -23.09
C LEU A 251 3.08 17.02 -23.86
N ASP A 252 1.81 17.27 -24.16
CA ASP A 252 1.35 18.57 -24.66
C ASP A 252 1.42 19.62 -23.54
N ASP A 253 1.43 20.91 -23.88
CA ASP A 253 1.60 22.00 -22.92
C ASP A 253 0.56 21.97 -21.77
N GLU A 254 -0.70 21.68 -22.07
CA GLU A 254 -1.76 21.53 -21.06
C GLU A 254 -1.44 20.40 -20.06
N ARG A 255 -0.89 19.29 -20.55
CA ARG A 255 -0.51 18.15 -19.70
C ARG A 255 0.75 18.44 -18.90
N LYS A 256 1.72 19.16 -19.48
CA LYS A 256 2.90 19.64 -18.76
C LYS A 256 2.50 20.52 -17.60
N GLU A 257 1.61 21.50 -17.83
CA GLU A 257 1.09 22.37 -16.79
C GLU A 257 0.36 21.57 -15.70
N ALA A 258 -0.52 20.64 -16.08
CA ALA A 258 -1.23 19.79 -15.12
C ALA A 258 -0.26 18.96 -14.26
N PHE A 259 0.80 18.39 -14.85
CA PHE A 259 1.80 17.60 -14.13
C PHE A 259 2.65 18.48 -13.20
N LEU A 260 3.06 19.68 -13.65
CA LEU A 260 3.82 20.62 -12.83
C LEU A 260 3.00 21.13 -11.64
N LEU A 261 1.70 21.41 -11.84
CA LEU A 261 0.79 21.79 -10.78
C LEU A 261 0.60 20.65 -9.76
N ALA A 262 0.41 19.41 -10.25
CA ALA A 262 0.32 18.24 -9.38
C ALA A 262 1.61 18.02 -8.59
N LEU A 263 2.78 18.15 -9.23
CA LEU A 263 4.08 18.03 -8.58
C LEU A 263 4.28 19.08 -7.48
N HIS A 264 3.91 20.34 -7.74
CA HIS A 264 3.94 21.40 -6.74
C HIS A 264 3.03 21.09 -5.57
N SER A 265 1.78 20.71 -5.84
CA SER A 265 0.80 20.35 -4.80
C SER A 265 1.29 19.18 -3.94
N LEU A 266 1.92 18.16 -4.54
CA LEU A 266 2.48 17.02 -3.82
C LEU A 266 3.66 17.42 -2.93
N LYS A 267 4.50 18.34 -3.40
CA LYS A 267 5.64 18.86 -2.62
C LYS A 267 5.15 19.64 -1.39
N GLU A 268 4.19 20.53 -1.59
CA GLU A 268 3.56 21.32 -0.50
C GLU A 268 2.89 20.40 0.52
N GLU A 269 2.11 19.40 0.08
CA GLU A 269 1.47 18.43 0.99
C GLU A 269 2.50 17.65 1.81
N ARG A 270 3.64 17.28 1.22
CA ARG A 270 4.72 16.59 1.91
C ARG A 270 5.37 17.48 2.96
N GLU A 271 5.73 18.72 2.61
CA GLU A 271 6.31 19.69 3.54
C GLU A 271 5.35 19.99 4.72
N ASP A 272 4.06 20.12 4.43
CA ASP A 272 3.02 20.30 5.46
C ASP A 272 2.83 19.07 6.36
N ALA A 273 2.99 17.86 5.81
CA ALA A 273 2.93 16.63 6.59
C ALA A 273 4.14 16.51 7.52
N GLU A 274 5.34 16.82 7.02
CA GLU A 274 6.58 16.82 7.78
C GLU A 274 6.54 17.87 8.91
N ALA A 275 6.12 19.10 8.60
CA ALA A 275 5.96 20.15 9.60
C ALA A 275 4.94 19.79 10.70
N ARG A 276 3.88 19.04 10.36
CA ARG A 276 2.92 18.52 11.34
C ARG A 276 3.51 17.41 12.20
N GLU A 277 4.29 16.51 11.61
CA GLU A 277 4.97 15.44 12.34
C GLU A 277 6.01 16.01 13.31
N GLU A 278 6.82 16.98 12.87
CA GLU A 278 7.81 17.65 13.73
C GLU A 278 7.16 18.33 14.93
N LYS A 279 6.05 19.06 14.72
CA LYS A 279 5.29 19.68 15.83
C LYS A 279 4.78 18.64 16.83
N LEU A 280 4.29 17.49 16.34
CA LEU A 280 3.84 16.41 17.23
C LEU A 280 5.02 15.78 17.98
N ARG A 281 6.19 15.64 17.36
CA ARG A 281 7.40 15.12 18.01
C ARG A 281 7.93 16.07 19.07
N GLN A 282 7.93 17.38 18.80
CA GLN A 282 8.28 18.41 19.77
C GLN A 282 7.35 18.36 20.99
N GLN A 283 6.04 18.33 20.77
CA GLN A 283 5.06 18.21 21.87
C GLN A 283 5.25 16.94 22.70
N GLN A 284 5.52 15.80 22.06
CA GLN A 284 5.81 14.55 22.76
C GLN A 284 7.09 14.64 23.59
N GLN A 285 8.13 15.29 23.06
CA GLN A 285 9.41 15.44 23.73
C GLN A 285 9.32 16.41 24.93
N GLU A 286 8.59 17.52 24.80
CA GLU A 286 8.30 18.46 25.88
C GLU A 286 7.54 17.78 27.03
N GLN A 287 6.49 17.00 26.72
CA GLN A 287 5.75 16.24 27.74
C GLN A 287 6.63 15.22 28.48
N MET A 288 7.56 14.58 27.78
CA MET A 288 8.51 13.63 28.39
C MET A 288 9.51 14.36 29.29
N GLU A 289 10.00 15.53 28.87
CA GLU A 289 10.92 16.34 29.65
C GLU A 289 10.27 16.93 30.90
N GLU A 290 9.03 17.41 30.80
CA GLU A 290 8.24 17.91 31.94
C GLU A 290 8.06 16.80 32.98
N ARG A 291 7.67 15.59 32.57
CA ARG A 291 7.54 14.45 33.48
C ARG A 291 8.87 14.09 34.17
N ARG A 292 9.99 14.20 33.43
CA ARG A 292 11.32 13.96 34.00
C ARG A 292 11.66 15.02 35.05
N LYS A 293 11.45 16.30 34.75
CA LYS A 293 11.66 17.43 35.68
C LYS A 293 10.79 17.30 36.92
N GLU A 294 9.52 16.95 36.77
CA GLU A 294 8.60 16.72 37.90
C GLU A 294 9.09 15.57 38.80
N THR A 295 9.55 14.47 38.20
CA THR A 295 10.08 13.32 38.95
C THR A 295 11.38 13.68 39.69
N GLU A 296 12.29 14.41 39.06
CA GLU A 296 13.52 14.88 39.69
C GLU A 296 13.24 15.89 40.82
N ALA A 297 12.31 16.84 40.61
CA ALA A 297 11.88 17.80 41.62
C ALA A 297 11.27 17.09 42.85
N ARG A 298 10.42 16.09 42.63
CA ARG A 298 9.81 15.30 43.70
C ARG A 298 10.85 14.52 44.51
N ARG A 299 11.91 13.99 43.86
CA ARG A 299 13.03 13.33 44.55
C ARG A 299 13.86 14.32 45.37
N LEU A 300 14.12 15.51 44.85
CA LEU A 300 14.85 16.55 45.57
C LEU A 300 14.06 17.06 46.79
N GLU A 301 12.75 17.25 46.66
CA GLU A 301 11.89 17.64 47.76
C GLU A 301 11.85 16.56 48.87
N GLN A 302 11.75 15.28 48.50
CA GLN A 302 11.85 14.17 49.45
C GLN A 302 13.20 14.17 50.20
N SER A 303 14.32 14.36 49.50
CA SER A 303 15.65 14.44 50.12
C SER A 303 15.76 15.62 51.09
N ARG A 304 15.23 16.81 50.72
CA ARG A 304 15.24 17.98 51.62
C ARG A 304 14.39 17.76 52.86
N ALA A 305 13.22 17.13 52.72
CA ALA A 305 12.35 16.81 53.84
C ALA A 305 12.99 15.79 54.80
N GLU A 306 13.73 14.80 54.26
CA GLU A 306 14.50 13.85 55.07
C GLU A 306 15.65 14.52 55.81
N ASP A 307 16.41 15.41 55.16
CA ASP A 307 17.48 16.18 55.79
C ASP A 307 16.95 17.10 56.90
N GLU A 308 15.81 17.76 56.69
CA GLU A 308 15.13 18.55 57.73
C GLU A 308 14.70 17.68 58.92
N ARG A 309 14.11 16.49 58.67
CA ARG A 309 13.76 15.56 59.74
C ARG A 309 14.98 15.13 60.54
N ARG A 310 16.08 14.79 59.86
CA ARG A 310 17.33 14.39 60.49
C ARG A 310 17.91 15.51 61.36
N LYS A 311 17.86 16.76 60.90
CA LYS A 311 18.31 17.92 61.66
C LYS A 311 17.46 18.19 62.90
N ARG A 312 16.12 18.07 62.80
CA ARG A 312 15.20 18.21 63.94
C ARG A 312 15.39 17.09 64.97
N GLU A 313 15.63 15.86 64.51
CA GLU A 313 15.94 14.73 65.40
C GLU A 313 17.28 14.94 66.14
N GLU A 314 18.29 15.49 65.47
CA GLU A 314 19.59 15.79 66.11
C GLU A 314 19.52 16.95 67.11
N GLU A 315 18.72 17.98 66.83
CA GLU A 315 18.46 19.10 67.74
C GLU A 315 17.69 18.67 68.99
N ASN A 316 16.66 17.83 68.84
CA ASN A 316 15.89 17.26 69.95
C ASN A 316 16.76 16.36 70.85
N ARG A 317 17.85 15.79 70.31
CA ARG A 317 18.81 14.97 71.06
C ARG A 317 19.84 15.78 71.86
N ARG A 318 19.95 17.11 71.62
CA ARG A 318 20.90 18.01 72.28
C ARG A 318 20.29 18.84 73.42
N GLN A 319 18.98 18.77 73.67
CA GLN A 319 18.39 19.38 74.87
C GLN A 319 18.67 18.52 76.11
N PRO A 320 19.17 19.10 77.22
CA PRO A 320 19.37 18.36 78.46
C PRO A 320 18.01 18.04 79.10
N ARG A 321 17.82 16.76 79.42
CA ARG A 321 16.74 16.25 80.29
C ARG A 321 16.82 16.96 81.64
N GLY A 322 15.98 17.98 81.82
CA GLY A 322 15.67 18.55 83.13
C GLY A 322 14.41 17.91 83.70
N SER A 323 14.59 17.15 84.77
CA SER A 323 13.55 16.62 85.68
C SER A 323 12.83 17.79 86.37
N ASP A 324 11.50 17.81 86.45
CA ASP A 324 10.75 17.38 87.66
C ASP A 324 9.26 17.74 87.63
N ASP A 325 8.54 16.97 88.45
CA ASP A 325 7.13 16.97 88.84
C ASP A 325 6.38 18.32 88.94
N THR A 326 5.10 18.35 88.51
CA THR A 326 3.91 18.43 89.41
C THR A 326 2.57 18.62 88.66
N LEU A 327 1.67 17.66 88.91
CA LEU A 327 0.21 17.74 89.13
C LEU A 327 -0.73 18.76 88.43
N ARG A 328 -1.75 18.17 87.73
CA ARG A 328 -3.21 18.50 87.64
C ARG A 328 -3.61 19.84 86.98
N LYS A 329 -4.68 20.02 86.19
CA LYS A 329 -5.93 19.32 85.79
C LYS A 329 -6.49 20.24 84.67
N HIS A 330 -6.91 19.83 83.47
CA HIS A 330 -8.28 19.47 83.08
C HIS A 330 -8.34 19.59 81.54
N GLN A 331 -8.69 18.55 80.79
CA GLN A 331 -9.57 18.71 79.62
C GLN A 331 -10.07 17.35 79.13
N THR A 332 -11.35 17.37 78.81
CA THR A 332 -12.27 16.28 78.51
C THR A 332 -12.20 15.87 77.04
N ILE A 333 -12.02 14.56 76.79
CA ILE A 333 -12.59 13.86 75.63
C ILE A 333 -13.32 12.64 76.19
N PRO A 334 -14.62 12.43 75.87
CA PRO A 334 -15.27 11.15 76.10
C PRO A 334 -14.90 10.15 75.01
N GLN A 335 -14.38 9.01 75.45
CA GLN A 335 -14.47 7.72 74.77
C GLN A 335 -15.82 7.07 75.17
N PRO A 336 -16.30 6.06 74.42
CA PRO A 336 -16.17 4.73 75.01
C PRO A 336 -15.79 3.61 74.03
N THR A 337 -15.04 2.69 74.62
CA THR A 337 -14.68 1.29 74.29
C THR A 337 -15.90 0.33 74.28
N PRO A 338 -15.80 -1.03 74.24
CA PRO A 338 -14.70 -1.96 73.90
C PRO A 338 -15.10 -3.21 73.03
N SER A 339 -14.08 -4.03 72.74
CA SER A 339 -14.06 -5.51 72.81
C SER A 339 -14.67 -6.40 71.70
N SER A 340 -13.74 -7.11 71.04
CA SER A 340 -13.58 -8.58 71.03
C SER A 340 -13.80 -9.35 69.71
N ARG A 341 -12.78 -10.20 69.46
CA ARG A 341 -12.82 -11.56 68.89
C ARG A 341 -13.09 -11.79 67.39
N THR A 342 -11.99 -12.13 66.73
CA THR A 342 -11.74 -13.37 65.95
C THR A 342 -12.88 -14.05 65.17
N SER A 343 -12.56 -14.26 63.89
CA SER A 343 -12.82 -15.43 63.04
C SER A 343 -13.92 -15.35 61.97
N ARG A 344 -13.58 -15.96 60.83
CA ARG A 344 -14.37 -16.41 59.67
C ARG A 344 -14.63 -15.43 58.52
N GLN A 345 -14.00 -15.79 57.38
CA GLN A 345 -14.41 -15.54 55.99
C GLN A 345 -15.88 -15.97 55.72
N PRO A 346 -16.42 -15.85 54.49
CA PRO A 346 -16.43 -14.74 53.53
C PRO A 346 -17.88 -14.43 53.03
N ALA A 347 -18.20 -13.18 52.63
CA ALA A 347 -19.43 -12.91 51.88
C ALA A 347 -19.27 -11.74 50.88
N LYS A 348 -19.86 -11.95 49.70
CA LYS A 348 -19.76 -11.19 48.43
C LYS A 348 -20.19 -9.71 48.56
N PRO A 349 -19.60 -8.78 47.80
CA PRO A 349 -20.15 -7.43 47.63
C PRO A 349 -21.36 -7.41 46.67
N PRO A 350 -22.38 -6.56 46.92
CA PRO A 350 -23.54 -6.40 46.04
C PRO A 350 -23.21 -5.56 44.79
N ARG A 351 -23.75 -6.00 43.65
CA ARG A 351 -23.74 -5.29 42.37
C ARG A 351 -24.59 -4.02 42.44
N THR A 352 -24.00 -2.88 42.13
CA THR A 352 -24.73 -1.65 41.75
C THR A 352 -24.93 -1.62 40.22
N PRO A 353 -26.09 -1.14 39.72
CA PRO A 353 -26.39 -1.12 38.29
C PRO A 353 -25.66 0.02 37.55
N PRO A 354 -25.30 -0.16 36.26
CA PRO A 354 -24.61 0.88 35.49
C PRO A 354 -25.56 2.03 35.10
N PRO A 355 -25.04 3.27 34.99
CA PRO A 355 -25.84 4.45 34.65
C PRO A 355 -26.33 4.44 33.20
N SER A 356 -27.58 4.87 33.04
CA SER A 356 -28.40 4.85 31.82
C SER A 356 -27.94 5.85 30.75
N PHE A 357 -28.04 5.42 29.48
CA PHE A 357 -27.63 6.13 28.25
C PHE A 357 -28.19 7.55 28.06
N TYR A 358 -29.29 7.89 28.74
CA TYR A 358 -29.96 9.19 28.61
C TYR A 358 -29.15 10.35 29.21
N HIS A 359 -28.28 10.10 30.19
CA HIS A 359 -27.41 11.16 30.75
C HIS A 359 -26.21 11.51 29.86
N ARG A 360 -25.87 10.68 28.87
CA ARG A 360 -24.78 10.96 27.91
C ARG A 360 -25.22 11.88 26.78
N ALA A 361 -26.50 11.81 26.38
CA ALA A 361 -27.03 12.61 25.29
C ALA A 361 -27.25 14.09 25.67
N SER A 362 -27.65 14.38 26.92
CA SER A 362 -27.86 15.75 27.38
C SER A 362 -26.55 16.55 27.49
N HIS A 363 -25.44 15.91 27.85
CA HIS A 363 -24.12 16.55 27.87
C HIS A 363 -23.56 16.88 26.48
N MET A 364 -23.90 16.09 25.46
CA MET A 364 -23.48 16.34 24.08
C MET A 364 -24.25 17.51 23.45
N PHE A 365 -25.54 17.67 23.76
CA PHE A 365 -26.33 18.81 23.27
C PHE A 365 -25.86 20.15 23.85
N GLY A 366 -25.48 20.19 25.13
CA GLY A 366 -24.90 21.39 25.74
C GLY A 366 -23.56 21.80 25.12
N ALA A 367 -22.70 20.82 24.80
CA ALA A 367 -21.42 21.08 24.14
C ALA A 367 -21.61 21.65 22.71
N ILE A 368 -22.58 21.13 21.95
CA ILE A 368 -22.89 21.63 20.60
C ILE A 368 -23.43 23.06 20.63
N GLN A 369 -24.30 23.38 21.60
CA GLN A 369 -24.84 24.73 21.73
C GLN A 369 -23.76 25.77 22.08
N SER A 370 -22.77 25.38 22.90
CA SER A 370 -21.61 26.23 23.23
C SER A 370 -20.64 26.43 22.05
N MET A 371 -20.47 25.41 21.20
CA MET A 371 -19.67 25.53 19.97
C MET A 371 -20.35 26.45 18.96
N LEU A 372 -21.67 26.33 18.75
CA LEU A 372 -22.39 27.22 17.83
C LEU A 372 -22.35 28.69 18.26
N ALA A 373 -22.50 28.97 19.56
CA ALA A 373 -22.43 30.34 20.09
C ALA A 373 -21.03 30.96 19.91
N ASN A 374 -19.96 30.18 20.12
CA ASN A 374 -18.58 30.62 19.92
C ASN A 374 -18.22 30.79 18.44
N THR A 375 -18.74 29.96 17.55
CA THR A 375 -18.58 30.12 16.09
C THR A 375 -19.30 31.37 15.57
N ALA A 376 -20.48 31.68 16.10
CA ALA A 376 -21.22 32.88 15.72
C ALA A 376 -20.50 34.18 16.10
N HIS A 377 -19.75 34.20 17.22
CA HIS A 377 -18.93 35.35 17.62
C HIS A 377 -17.57 35.45 16.90
N GLN A 378 -16.99 34.33 16.43
CA GLN A 378 -15.77 34.38 15.60
C GLN A 378 -16.03 34.82 14.16
N MET A 379 -17.26 34.63 13.65
CA MET A 379 -17.65 35.03 12.30
C MET A 379 -17.69 36.56 12.12
N THR A 380 -18.00 37.36 13.15
CA THR A 380 -18.04 38.82 13.00
C THR A 380 -16.66 39.49 13.08
N ALA A 381 -15.63 38.79 13.58
CA ALA A 381 -14.29 39.33 13.75
C ALA A 381 -13.37 39.14 12.54
N ASN A 382 -13.73 38.28 11.57
CA ASN A 382 -12.85 37.92 10.46
C ASN A 382 -13.61 37.83 9.11
N PRO A 383 -13.64 38.93 8.31
CA PRO A 383 -14.46 39.01 7.10
C PRO A 383 -14.06 37.98 6.03
N MET A 384 -12.81 37.53 6.02
CA MET A 384 -12.33 36.46 5.12
C MET A 384 -12.86 35.07 5.48
N ALA A 385 -13.10 34.80 6.77
CA ALA A 385 -13.70 33.54 7.20
C ALA A 385 -15.18 33.47 6.80
N LEU A 386 -15.91 34.59 6.93
CA LEU A 386 -17.27 34.71 6.41
C LEU A 386 -17.33 34.42 4.91
N PHE A 387 -16.46 35.04 4.11
CA PHE A 387 -16.45 34.82 2.66
C PHE A 387 -16.16 33.36 2.29
N ARG A 388 -15.20 32.71 2.97
CA ARG A 388 -14.93 31.27 2.80
C ARG A 388 -16.12 30.40 3.19
N THR A 389 -16.82 30.73 4.27
CA THR A 389 -18.02 29.98 4.67
C THR A 389 -19.19 30.17 3.71
N PHE A 390 -19.36 31.37 3.15
CA PHE A 390 -20.35 31.63 2.11
C PHE A 390 -20.03 30.88 0.80
N LEU A 391 -18.76 30.88 0.37
CA LEU A 391 -18.32 30.11 -0.79
C LEU A 391 -18.48 28.61 -0.59
N PHE A 392 -18.18 28.11 0.62
CA PHE A 392 -18.41 26.71 0.96
C PHE A 392 -19.91 26.37 0.93
N LEU A 393 -20.76 27.24 1.47
CA LEU A 393 -22.21 27.03 1.49
C LEU A 393 -22.81 27.12 0.07
N LEU A 394 -22.28 27.99 -0.78
CA LEU A 394 -22.62 28.09 -2.20
C LEU A 394 -22.18 26.83 -2.98
N ALA A 395 -20.95 26.36 -2.77
CA ALA A 395 -20.43 25.13 -3.36
C ALA A 395 -21.23 23.90 -2.89
N PHE A 396 -21.67 23.90 -1.63
CA PHE A 396 -22.51 22.86 -1.07
C PHE A 396 -23.93 22.86 -1.67
N LEU A 397 -24.54 24.04 -1.85
CA LEU A 397 -25.82 24.18 -2.56
C LEU A 397 -25.72 23.71 -4.02
N LEU A 398 -24.63 24.06 -4.71
CA LEU A 398 -24.37 23.61 -6.09
C LEU A 398 -24.11 22.09 -6.17
N ALA A 399 -23.42 21.51 -5.18
CA ALA A 399 -23.20 20.07 -5.09
C ALA A 399 -24.50 19.29 -4.84
N ILE A 400 -25.43 19.85 -4.05
CA ILE A 400 -26.78 19.27 -3.85
C ILE A 400 -27.65 19.43 -5.10
N GLY A 401 -27.42 20.46 -5.91
CA GLY A 401 -28.09 20.65 -7.20
C GLY A 401 -27.73 19.60 -8.27
N ARG A 402 -26.65 18.84 -8.10
CA ARG A 402 -26.26 17.77 -9.04
C ARG A 402 -27.17 16.55 -8.89
N LYS A 403 -27.95 16.26 -9.94
CA LYS A 403 -28.88 15.12 -10.02
C LYS A 403 -28.21 13.79 -9.66
N ASP A 404 -26.97 13.57 -10.09
CA ASP A 404 -26.22 12.35 -9.81
C ASP A 404 -25.95 12.12 -8.31
N LEU A 405 -25.70 13.22 -7.57
CA LEU A 405 -25.41 13.19 -6.14
C LEU A 405 -26.70 12.95 -5.35
N ARG A 406 -27.79 13.60 -5.75
CA ARG A 406 -29.13 13.36 -5.19
C ARG A 406 -29.57 11.91 -5.41
N ASP A 407 -29.32 11.33 -6.57
CA ASP A 407 -29.67 9.93 -6.87
C ASP A 407 -28.80 8.94 -6.09
N ARG A 408 -27.54 9.29 -5.80
CA ARG A 408 -26.65 8.47 -4.98
C ARG A 408 -27.05 8.51 -3.50
N VAL A 409 -27.40 9.68 -2.99
CA VAL A 409 -27.90 9.88 -1.61
C VAL A 409 -29.27 9.23 -1.43
N MET A 410 -30.21 9.38 -2.37
CA MET A 410 -31.52 8.72 -2.32
C MET A 410 -31.39 7.19 -2.39
N ARG A 411 -30.42 6.66 -3.15
CA ARG A 411 -30.13 5.21 -3.16
C ARG A 411 -29.60 4.72 -1.81
N MET A 412 -28.70 5.47 -1.16
CA MET A 412 -28.20 5.13 0.17
C MET A 412 -29.28 5.23 1.25
N LEU A 413 -30.11 6.27 1.21
CA LEU A 413 -31.22 6.45 2.16
C LEU A 413 -32.28 5.35 2.01
N ARG A 414 -32.61 4.93 0.78
CA ARG A 414 -33.49 3.78 0.54
C ARG A 414 -32.89 2.48 1.07
N ALA A 415 -31.59 2.25 0.86
CA ALA A 415 -30.90 1.08 1.39
C ALA A 415 -30.86 1.05 2.93
N MET A 416 -30.75 2.21 3.59
CA MET A 416 -30.88 2.31 5.04
C MET A 416 -32.33 2.12 5.51
N TRP A 417 -33.31 2.67 4.80
CA TRP A 417 -34.72 2.51 5.14
C TRP A 417 -35.19 1.05 5.04
N ASP A 418 -34.72 0.32 4.02
CA ASP A 418 -34.99 -1.10 3.86
C ASP A 418 -34.33 -1.94 4.96
N LYS A 419 -33.16 -1.54 5.44
CA LYS A 419 -32.52 -2.18 6.61
C LYS A 419 -33.32 -1.95 7.88
N VAL A 420 -33.76 -0.72 8.16
CA VAL A 420 -34.60 -0.41 9.33
C VAL A 420 -35.92 -1.16 9.26
N ARG A 421 -36.58 -1.21 8.09
CA ARG A 421 -37.83 -1.94 7.89
C ARG A 421 -37.66 -3.47 8.09
N ARG A 422 -36.53 -4.04 7.67
CA ARG A 422 -36.22 -5.47 7.92
C ARG A 422 -35.98 -5.76 9.39
N THR A 423 -35.29 -4.87 10.11
CA THR A 423 -35.03 -5.04 11.55
C THR A 423 -36.31 -4.90 12.38
N VAL A 424 -37.20 -3.96 12.03
CA VAL A 424 -38.52 -3.83 12.68
C VAL A 424 -39.44 -5.00 12.29
N GLY A 425 -39.37 -5.49 11.06
CA GLY A 425 -40.15 -6.66 10.59
C GLY A 425 -39.76 -7.99 11.22
N MET A 426 -38.51 -8.15 11.67
CA MET A 426 -38.08 -9.30 12.48
C MET A 426 -38.50 -9.17 13.95
N GLY A 427 -38.53 -7.95 14.51
CA GLY A 427 -38.94 -7.71 15.89
C GLY A 427 -40.42 -7.96 16.19
N VAL A 428 -41.32 -7.83 15.21
CA VAL A 428 -42.78 -8.04 15.38
C VAL A 428 -43.19 -9.50 15.14
N LYS A 429 -42.35 -10.33 14.51
CA LYS A 429 -42.66 -11.73 14.17
C LYS A 429 -42.33 -12.77 15.26
N VAL A 430 -41.87 -12.34 16.43
CA VAL A 430 -41.52 -13.24 17.56
C VAL A 430 -42.39 -13.02 18.80
N SER A 431 -43.28 -12.03 18.81
CA SER A 431 -44.28 -11.85 19.88
C SER A 431 -45.65 -12.30 19.41
N TYR A 432 -45.85 -13.61 19.23
CA TYR A 432 -47.13 -14.31 19.41
C TYR A 432 -46.83 -15.80 19.27
N ILE A 433 -46.49 -16.43 20.39
CA ILE A 433 -46.85 -17.79 20.84
C ILE A 433 -46.56 -17.83 22.34
#